data_AF-A0ABD4PI01-F1
#
_entry.id   AF-A0ABD4PI01-F1
#
_cell.length_a   1.000
_cell.length_b   1.000
_cell.length_c   1.000
_cell.angle_alpha   90.00
_cell.angle_beta   90.00
_cell.angle_gamma   90.00
#
_symmetry.space_group_name_H-M   'P 1'
#
loop_
_entity.id
_entity.type
_entity.pdbx_description
1 polymer ?
#
loop_
_entity_poly.entity_id
_entity_poly.type
_entity_poly.pdbx_seq_one_letter_code
_entity_poly.pdbx_strand_id
1 'polypeptide(L)'
;MSEITSLVTAEAVKEVLRSEEVRSALKQKLRHNLEARLDAEVDAILDELLGAPAAPEPEGIAGEGSASDSGEPAPDSDMMM
;
A
#
# COMPACT_ATOMS: atom_id res chain seq x y z
N MET A 1 -0.24 -8.49 -61.41
CA MET A 1 0.49 -8.69 -60.15
C MET A 1 -0.54 -9.15 -59.13
N SER A 2 -0.47 -10.40 -58.68
CA SER A 2 -1.43 -10.93 -57.71
C SER A 2 -0.89 -10.67 -56.31
N GLU A 3 -1.45 -9.66 -55.65
CA GLU A 3 -1.28 -9.47 -54.21
C GLU A 3 -2.06 -10.57 -53.48
N ILE A 4 -1.41 -11.73 -53.31
CA ILE A 4 -1.93 -12.76 -52.41
C ILE A 4 -1.68 -12.23 -51.00
N THR A 5 -2.72 -11.66 -50.39
CA THR A 5 -2.73 -11.36 -48.96
C THR A 5 -2.42 -12.66 -48.23
N SER A 6 -1.25 -12.73 -47.60
CA SER A 6 -0.87 -13.86 -46.73
C SER A 6 -1.97 -14.07 -45.71
N LEU A 7 -2.72 -15.18 -45.85
CA LEU A 7 -3.75 -15.57 -44.90
C LEU A 7 -3.05 -15.89 -43.58
N VAL A 8 -3.20 -15.02 -42.59
CA VAL A 8 -2.72 -15.25 -41.23
C VAL A 8 -3.51 -16.43 -40.66
N THR A 9 -2.92 -17.62 -40.69
CA THR A 9 -3.51 -18.83 -40.13
C THR A 9 -3.38 -18.81 -38.61
N ALA A 10 -4.31 -19.45 -37.90
CA ALA A 10 -4.26 -19.55 -36.44
C ALA A 10 -2.95 -20.23 -35.96
N GLU A 11 -2.39 -21.11 -36.78
CA GLU A 11 -1.15 -21.84 -36.56
C GLU A 11 0.06 -20.91 -36.63
N ALA A 12 0.09 -19.98 -37.59
CA ALA A 12 1.12 -18.95 -37.66
C ALA A 12 1.07 -18.02 -36.43
N VAL A 13 -0.13 -17.68 -35.95
CA VAL A 13 -0.31 -16.89 -34.72
C VAL A 13 0.20 -17.66 -33.49
N LYS A 14 -0.11 -18.96 -33.38
CA LYS A 14 0.36 -19.82 -32.29
C LYS A 14 1.88 -19.92 -32.25
N GLU A 15 2.53 -19.95 -33.41
CA GLU A 15 4.00 -19.98 -33.52
C GLU A 15 4.63 -18.68 -33.00
N VAL A 16 4.09 -17.53 -33.40
CA VAL A 16 4.51 -16.21 -32.90
C VAL A 16 4.29 -16.08 -31.40
N LEU A 17 3.16 -16.57 -30.87
CA LEU A 17 2.90 -16.55 -29.41
C LEU A 17 3.84 -17.45 -28.61
N ARG A 18 4.46 -18.45 -29.24
CA ARG A 18 5.48 -19.32 -28.62
C ARG A 18 6.89 -18.75 -28.71
N SER A 19 7.07 -17.62 -29.40
CA SER A 19 8.36 -16.94 -29.52
C SER A 19 8.94 -16.57 -28.15
N GLU A 20 10.26 -16.50 -28.09
CA GLU A 20 10.99 -16.17 -26.87
C GLU A 20 10.70 -14.73 -26.41
N GLU A 21 10.52 -13.80 -27.35
CA GLU A 21 10.10 -12.43 -27.09
C GLU A 21 8.74 -12.35 -26.40
N VAL A 22 7.70 -13.01 -26.95
CA VAL A 22 6.36 -13.01 -26.34
C VAL A 22 6.39 -13.70 -24.98
N ARG A 23 7.13 -14.80 -24.83
CA ARG A 23 7.31 -15.48 -23.54
C ARG A 23 8.02 -14.59 -22.52
N SER A 24 9.04 -13.85 -22.94
CA SER A 24 9.78 -12.93 -22.08
C SER A 24 8.91 -11.76 -21.62
N ALA A 25 8.19 -11.13 -22.55
CA ALA A 25 7.23 -10.06 -22.26
C ALA A 25 6.11 -10.53 -21.31
N LEU A 26 5.57 -11.73 -21.54
CA LEU A 26 4.54 -12.29 -20.67
C LEU A 26 5.08 -12.56 -19.26
N LYS A 27 6.29 -13.11 -19.14
CA LYS A 27 6.95 -13.32 -17.83
C LYS A 27 7.24 -12.00 -17.10
N GLN A 28 7.67 -10.97 -17.82
CA GLN A 28 7.90 -9.65 -17.23
C GLN A 28 6.59 -9.04 -16.72
N LYS A 29 5.53 -9.06 -17.55
CA LYS A 29 4.21 -8.57 -17.15
C LYS A 29 3.64 -9.33 -15.96
N LEU A 30 3.81 -10.66 -15.94
CA LEU A 30 3.37 -11.50 -14.83
C LEU A 30 4.11 -11.15 -13.53
N ARG A 31 5.45 -11.01 -13.58
CA ARG A 31 6.24 -10.59 -12.41
C ARG A 31 5.76 -9.26 -11.86
N HIS A 32 5.66 -8.25 -12.72
CA HIS A 32 5.20 -6.92 -12.31
C HIS A 32 3.79 -6.95 -11.70
N ASN A 33 2.87 -7.73 -12.27
CA ASN A 33 1.53 -7.83 -11.72
C ASN A 33 1.50 -8.53 -10.35
N LEU A 34 2.33 -9.56 -10.17
CA LEU A 34 2.43 -10.25 -8.89
C LEU A 34 3.09 -9.37 -7.82
N GLU A 35 4.17 -8.66 -8.17
CA GLU A 35 4.85 -7.70 -7.29
C GLU A 35 3.86 -6.63 -6.81
N ALA A 36 3.16 -5.95 -7.72
CA ALA A 36 2.19 -4.92 -7.34
C ALA A 36 1.05 -5.43 -6.45
N ARG A 37 0.62 -6.69 -6.64
CA ARG A 37 -0.40 -7.32 -5.79
C ARG A 37 0.15 -7.71 -4.43
N LEU A 38 1.39 -8.18 -4.37
CA LEU A 38 2.06 -8.49 -3.12
C LEU A 38 2.31 -7.23 -2.30
N ASP A 39 2.76 -6.15 -2.93
CA ASP A 39 2.96 -4.87 -2.26
C ASP A 39 1.66 -4.37 -1.61
N ALA A 40 0.56 -4.38 -2.37
CA ALA A 40 -0.76 -3.99 -1.85
C ALA A 40 -1.26 -4.89 -0.71
N GLU A 41 -1.00 -6.21 -0.80
CA GLU A 41 -1.37 -7.15 0.26
C GLU A 41 -0.53 -6.92 1.52
N VAL A 42 0.77 -6.64 1.37
CA VAL A 42 1.66 -6.30 2.48
C VAL A 42 1.18 -5.03 3.16
N ASP A 43 0.85 -3.99 2.40
CA ASP A 43 0.31 -2.74 2.95
C ASP A 43 -1.00 -3.00 3.72
N ALA A 44 -1.91 -3.79 3.15
CA ALA A 44 -3.17 -4.14 3.81
C ALA A 44 -2.95 -4.93 5.13
N ILE A 45 -2.01 -5.88 5.15
CA ILE A 45 -1.66 -6.63 6.35
C ILE A 45 -1.01 -5.71 7.39
N LEU A 46 -0.15 -4.78 6.96
CA LEU A 46 0.46 -3.81 7.87
C LEU A 46 -0.59 -2.90 8.49
N ASP A 47 -1.56 -2.42 7.71
CA ASP A 47 -2.69 -1.63 8.21
C ASP A 47 -3.55 -2.44 9.21
N GLU A 48 -3.77 -3.73 8.97
CA GLU A 48 -4.48 -4.61 9.92
C GLU A 48 -3.70 -4.80 11.22
N LEU A 49 -2.40 -5.07 11.14
CA LEU A 49 -1.54 -5.34 12.30
C LEU A 49 -1.27 -4.11 13.15
N LEU A 50 -1.08 -2.95 12.51
CA LEU A 50 -0.82 -1.68 13.19
C LEU A 50 -2.12 -0.99 13.65
N GLY A 51 -3.27 -1.47 13.15
CA GLY A 51 -4.54 -0.74 13.23
C GLY A 51 -4.58 0.38 12.20
N ALA A 52 -5.76 0.63 11.62
CA ALA A 52 -5.93 1.69 10.64
C ALA A 52 -5.36 3.01 11.20
N PRO A 53 -4.54 3.75 10.43
CA PRO A 53 -4.01 5.02 10.90
C PRO A 53 -5.20 5.88 11.33
N ALA A 54 -5.17 6.33 12.59
CA ALA A 54 -6.15 7.28 13.07
C ALA A 54 -6.19 8.42 12.05
N ALA A 55 -7.34 8.60 11.38
CA ALA A 55 -7.51 9.69 10.45
C ALA A 55 -7.02 10.96 11.13
N PRO A 56 -6.22 11.82 10.46
CA PRO A 56 -5.75 13.04 11.08
C PRO A 56 -6.99 13.77 11.58
N GLU A 57 -7.13 13.87 12.90
CA GLU A 57 -8.24 14.60 13.48
C GLU A 57 -8.21 16.00 12.85
N PRO A 58 -9.34 16.51 12.35
CA PRO A 58 -9.35 17.84 11.79
C PRO A 58 -8.78 18.77 12.85
N GLU A 59 -7.67 19.45 12.54
CA GLU A 59 -7.01 20.38 13.44
C GLU A 59 -8.07 21.34 13.99
N GLY A 60 -8.53 21.03 15.20
CA GLY A 60 -9.46 21.83 15.94
C GLY A 60 -8.72 23.09 16.34
N ILE A 61 -8.94 24.14 15.58
CA ILE A 61 -8.64 25.51 15.98
C ILE A 61 -9.12 25.75 17.43
N ALA A 62 -8.15 26.01 18.31
CA ALA A 62 -8.18 26.63 19.64
C ALA A 62 -9.51 26.67 20.42
N GLY A 63 -9.49 26.11 21.64
CA GLY A 63 -10.54 26.30 22.64
C GLY A 63 -10.06 25.97 24.06
N GLU A 64 -9.29 26.89 24.63
CA GLU A 64 -9.21 27.29 26.05
C GLU A 64 -9.62 26.27 27.15
N GLY A 65 -8.63 25.89 27.97
CA GLY A 65 -8.79 25.74 29.41
C GLY A 65 -9.43 24.45 29.94
N SER A 66 -8.60 23.51 30.39
CA SER A 66 -8.77 22.96 31.74
C SER A 66 -7.47 22.33 32.21
N ALA A 67 -6.71 23.08 33.02
CA ALA A 67 -5.70 22.49 33.87
C ALA A 67 -6.43 21.59 34.88
N SER A 68 -6.46 20.29 34.63
CA SER A 68 -6.83 19.32 35.66
C SER A 68 -5.67 19.23 36.64
N ASP A 69 -5.82 20.05 37.69
CA ASP A 69 -5.22 19.95 39.01
C ASP A 69 -4.98 18.48 39.41
N SER A 70 -3.79 17.99 39.06
CA SER A 70 -3.30 16.70 39.53
C SER A 70 -2.53 17.02 40.79
N GLY A 71 -3.26 17.05 41.92
CA GLY A 71 -2.73 17.41 43.23
C GLY A 71 -1.44 16.66 43.54
N GLU A 72 -0.33 17.41 43.56
CA GLU A 72 0.91 16.98 44.20
C GLU A 72 0.63 16.87 45.71
N PRO A 73 0.88 15.72 46.37
CA PRO A 73 1.02 15.74 47.81
C PRO A 73 2.38 16.41 48.10
N ALA A 74 2.34 17.68 48.51
CA ALA A 74 3.50 18.30 49.14
C ALA A 74 3.91 17.43 50.35
N PRO A 75 5.17 17.00 50.48
CA PRO A 75 5.62 16.38 51.72
C PRO A 75 5.56 17.48 52.79
N ASP A 76 4.77 17.27 53.84
CA ASP A 76 4.74 18.14 55.02
C ASP A 76 6.12 18.15 55.67
N SER A 77 6.96 19.06 55.18
CA SER A 77 8.22 19.41 55.79
C SER A 77 7.92 20.47 56.84
N ASP A 78 7.75 19.98 58.07
CA ASP A 78 8.28 20.61 59.28
C ASP A 78 7.62 21.93 59.75
N MET A 79 6.74 21.88 60.76
CA MET A 79 6.58 23.02 61.69
C MET A 79 5.88 22.69 63.03
N MET A 80 6.72 22.55 64.06
CA MET A 80 6.62 23.20 65.38
C MET A 80 5.38 22.98 66.28
N MET A 81 5.53 22.12 67.31
CA MET A 81 5.36 22.38 68.76
C MET A 81 5.36 21.08 69.56
#